data_AF-A0A2E9SLK9-F1
#
_entry.id   AF-A0A2E9SLK9-F1
#
_cell.length_a   1.000
_cell.length_b   1.000
_cell.length_c   1.000
_cell.angle_alpha   90.00
_cell.angle_beta   90.00
_cell.angle_gamma   90.00
#
_symmetry.space_group_name_H-M   'P 1'
#
loop_
_entity.id
_entity.type
_entity.pdbx_description
1 polymer ?
#
loop_
_entity_poly.entity_id
_entity_poly.type
_entity_poly.pdbx_seq_one_letter_code
_entity_poly.pdbx_strand_id
1 'polypeptide(L)' 'MQDEILNQRIIRFLGECPRSKSELFLLIGKTDEVRHALTDLMDEGRVTLAIDGYRYELARGGYCPDPEPQGAA' A
#
# COMPACT_ATOMS: atom_id res chain seq x y z
N MET A 1 -8.80 -18.60 -0.94
CA MET A 1 -8.72 -18.21 -2.38
C MET A 1 -9.26 -16.80 -2.62
N GLN A 2 -10.37 -16.38 -2.01
CA GLN A 2 -10.85 -14.98 -2.14
C GLN A 2 -9.93 -13.96 -1.45
N ASP A 3 -9.37 -14.31 -0.28
CA ASP A 3 -8.45 -13.43 0.46
C ASP A 3 -7.15 -13.18 -0.31
N GLU A 4 -6.67 -14.17 -1.05
CA GLU A 4 -5.45 -14.07 -1.85
C GLU A 4 -5.62 -13.09 -3.02
N ILE A 5 -6.80 -13.07 -3.66
CA ILE A 5 -7.14 -12.11 -4.72
C ILE A 5 -7.24 -10.69 -4.14
N LEU A 6 -7.81 -10.55 -2.93
CA LEU A 6 -7.88 -9.28 -2.23
C LEU A 6 -6.49 -8.74 -1.89
N ASN A 7 -5.62 -9.59 -1.33
CA ASN A 7 -4.26 -9.24 -0.97
C ASN A 7 -3.46 -8.80 -2.21
N GLN A 8 -3.59 -9.52 -3.33
CA GLN A 8 -2.96 -9.13 -4.58
C GLN A 8 -3.46 -7.79 -5.11
N ARG A 9 -4.76 -7.48 -4.98
CA ARG A 9 -5.32 -6.18 -5.36
C ARG A 9 -4.75 -5.04 -4.51
N ILE A 10 -4.70 -5.22 -3.19
CA ILE A 10 -4.13 -4.22 -2.28
C ILE A 10 -2.67 -3.95 -2.64
N ILE A 11 -1.88 -5.01 -2.80
CA ILE A 11 -0.46 -4.91 -3.17
C ILE A 11 -0.29 -4.18 -4.50
N ARG A 12 -1.12 -4.49 -5.50
CA ARG A 12 -1.09 -3.82 -6.80
C ARG A 12 -1.34 -2.32 -6.66
N PHE A 13 -2.37 -1.91 -5.93
CA PHE A 13 -2.65 -0.48 -5.73
C PHE A 13 -1.53 0.23 -4.97
N LEU A 14 -0.97 -0.42 -3.94
CA LEU A 14 0.15 0.13 -3.16
C LEU A 14 1.48 0.15 -3.91
N GLY A 15 1.64 -0.70 -4.93
CA GLY A 15 2.80 -0.68 -5.82
C GLY A 15 2.78 0.46 -6.83
N GLU A 16 1.60 1.00 -7.15
CA GLU A 16 1.45 2.17 -8.02
C GLU A 16 1.71 3.47 -7.25
N CYS A 17 1.11 3.61 -6.06
CA CYS A 17 1.39 4.73 -5.15
C CYS A 17 0.98 4.43 -3.70
N PRO A 18 1.57 5.13 -2.71
CA PRO A 18 1.10 5.07 -1.34
C PRO A 18 -0.37 5.51 -1.23
N ARG A 19 -1.21 4.71 -0.57
CA ARG A 19 -2.65 4.96 -0.42
C ARG A 19 -3.08 4.89 1.02
N SER A 20 -4.05 5.72 1.37
CA SER A 20 -4.71 5.64 2.67
C SER A 20 -5.67 4.45 2.72
N LYS A 21 -6.01 4.04 3.94
CA LYS A 21 -7.02 2.99 4.18
C LYS A 21 -8.35 3.33 3.50
N SER A 22 -8.78 4.60 3.59
CA SER A 22 -10.03 5.08 2.99
C SER A 22 -10.03 5.01 1.47
N GLU A 23 -8.90 5.28 0.81
CA GLU A 23 -8.79 5.15 -0.64
C GLU A 23 -8.88 3.68 -1.07
N LEU A 24 -8.23 2.77 -0.34
CA LEU A 24 -8.32 1.33 -0.62
C LEU A 24 -9.75 0.83 -0.44
N PHE A 25 -10.47 1.34 0.56
CA PHE A 25 -11.90 1.04 0.75
C PHE A 25 -12.75 1.49 -0.43
N LEU A 26 -12.50 2.69 -0.96
CA LEU A 26 -13.24 3.21 -2.13
C LEU A 26 -12.93 2.44 -3.42
N LEU A 27 -11.68 2.00 -3.61
CA LEU A 27 -11.25 1.28 -4.80
C LEU A 27 -11.73 -0.19 -4.82
N ILE A 28 -11.82 -0.81 -3.65
CA ILE A 28 -12.11 -2.25 -3.52
C ILE A 28 -13.56 -2.51 -3.09
N GLY A 29 -14.16 -1.61 -2.32
CA GLY A 29 -15.56 -1.68 -1.85
C GLY A 29 -15.80 -2.61 -0.65
N LYS A 30 -14.76 -3.31 -0.16
CA LYS A 30 -14.86 -4.33 0.90
C LYS A 30 -14.15 -3.88 2.18
N THR A 31 -14.80 -2.99 2.93
CA THR A 31 -14.20 -2.26 4.07
C THR A 31 -13.59 -3.16 5.14
N ASP A 32 -14.33 -4.15 5.63
CA ASP A 32 -13.86 -5.04 6.71
C ASP A 32 -12.76 -5.99 6.23
N GLU A 33 -12.92 -6.55 5.04
CA GLU A 33 -11.95 -7.46 4.46
C GLU A 33 -10.63 -6.74 4.15
N VAL A 34 -10.67 -5.51 3.61
CA VAL A 34 -9.48 -4.69 3.36
C VAL A 34 -8.76 -4.34 4.66
N ARG A 35 -9.52 -4.10 5.75
CA ARG A 35 -8.91 -3.84 7.07
C ARG A 35 -8.16 -5.06 7.59
N HIS A 36 -8.77 -6.24 7.49
CA HIS A 36 -8.12 -7.50 7.89
C HIS A 36 -6.90 -7.78 7.02
N ALA A 37 -7.05 -7.73 5.69
CA ALA A 37 -5.97 -7.94 4.75
C ALA A 37 -4.79 -6.98 4.94
N LEU A 38 -5.04 -5.68 5.20
CA LEU A 38 -3.97 -4.72 5.49
C LEU A 38 -3.23 -5.07 6.79
N THR A 39 -3.94 -5.55 7.81
CA THR A 39 -3.34 -5.97 9.07
C THR A 39 -2.45 -7.19 8.85
N ASP A 40 -2.96 -8.21 8.16
CA ASP A 40 -2.20 -9.42 7.83
C ASP A 40 -0.97 -9.10 6.98
N LEU A 41 -1.10 -8.23 5.97
CA LEU A 41 0.01 -7.81 5.11
C LEU A 41 1.07 -6.98 5.84
N MET A 42 0.70 -6.23 6.88
CA MET A 42 1.66 -5.54 7.75
C MET A 42 2.39 -6.52 8.67
N ASP A 43 1.66 -7.46 9.28
CA ASP A 43 2.24 -8.50 10.13
C ASP A 43 3.19 -9.42 9.35
N GLU A 44 2.88 -9.71 8.09
CA GLU A 44 3.76 -10.41 7.15
C GLU A 44 4.97 -9.57 6.69
N GLY A 45 5.01 -8.27 7.00
CA GLY A 45 6.06 -7.35 6.59
C GLY A 45 6.06 -7.02 5.09
N ARG A 46 4.90 -7.14 4.42
CA ARG A 46 4.74 -6.85 2.99
C ARG A 46 4.31 -5.40 2.73
N VAL A 47 3.58 -4.82 3.67
CA VAL A 47 3.12 -3.42 3.66
C VAL A 47 3.62 -2.72 4.92
N THR A 48 3.94 -1.44 4.80
CA THR A 48 4.31 -0.57 5.93
C THR A 48 3.50 0.72 5.88
N LEU A 49 3.49 1.46 6.98
CA LEU A 49 3.08 2.85 6.96
C LEU A 49 4.17 3.68 6.30
N ALA A 50 3.75 4.57 5.40
CA ALA A 50 4.59 5.60 4.81
C ALA A 50 5.04 6.60 5.87
N ILE A 51 6.05 7.42 5.53
CA ILE A 51 6.65 8.42 6.43
C ILE A 51 5.61 9.39 7.01
N ASP A 52 4.51 9.65 6.30
CA ASP A 52 3.44 10.51 6.80
C ASP A 52 2.59 9.90 7.92
N GLY A 53 2.67 8.58 8.14
CA GLY A 53 1.91 7.85 9.15
C GLY A 53 0.43 7.63 8.84
N TYR A 54 -0.06 8.05 7.67
CA TYR A 54 -1.47 7.97 7.27
C TYR A 54 -1.70 7.09 6.04
N ARG A 55 -0.67 6.93 5.20
CA ARG A 55 -0.71 6.09 4.00
C ARG A 55 0.06 4.80 4.20
N TYR A 56 -0.37 3.77 3.49
CA TYR A 56 0.28 2.48 3.41
C TYR A 56 1.08 2.42 2.11
N GLU A 57 2.22 1.73 2.14
CA GLU A 57 3.10 1.51 0.99
C GLU A 57 3.72 0.10 1.07
N LEU A 58 4.29 -0.39 -0.03
CA LEU A 58 4.95 -1.70 -0.02
C LEU A 58 6.28 -1.62 0.75
N ALA A 59 6.47 -2.50 1.73
CA ALA A 59 7.65 -2.53 2.60
C ALA A 59 8.96 -2.84 1.85
N ARG A 60 8.88 -3.45 0.66
CA ARG A 60 10.02 -3.67 -0.25
C ARG A 60 9.61 -3.38 -1.70
N GLY A 61 9.83 -2.13 -2.15
CA GLY A 61 9.83 -1.79 -3.58
C GLY A 61 8.67 -0.95 -4.13
N GLY A 62 7.81 -0.36 -3.30
CA GLY A 62 6.70 0.50 -3.77
C GLY A 62 7.06 1.98 -3.77
N TYR A 63 7.59 2.48 -4.89
CA TYR A 63 7.71 3.89 -5.31
C TYR A 63 8.23 4.91 -4.26
N CYS A 64 9.56 5.05 -4.15
CA CYS A 64 10.17 6.37 -3.98
C CYS A 64 10.55 6.89 -5.38
N PRO A 65 9.75 7.76 -6.02
CA PRO A 65 10.38 8.77 -6.84
C PRO A 65 10.94 9.76 -5.81
N ASP A 66 12.17 9.55 -5.34
CA ASP A 66 12.91 10.75 -5.00
C ASP A 66 12.89 11.59 -6.29
N PRO A 67 12.37 12.83 -6.31
CA PRO A 67 12.72 13.71 -7.39
C PRO A 67 14.25 13.71 -7.38
N GLU A 68 14.89 13.16 -8.42
CA GLU A 68 16.30 13.41 -8.65
C GLU A 68 16.49 14.91 -8.44
N PRO A 69 17.36 15.36 -7.52
CA PRO A 69 17.70 16.76 -7.47
C PRO A 69 18.35 17.06 -8.82
N GLN A 70 17.56 17.62 -9.75
CA GLN A 70 18.04 18.23 -10.98
C GLN A 70 18.88 19.42 -10.57
N GLY A 71 20.15 19.18 -10.24
CA GLY A 71 21.08 20.21 -9.85
C GLY A 71 22.25 19.66 -9.06
N ALA A 72 23.27 19.15 -9.76
CA ALA A 72 24.68 19.41 -9.43
C ALA A 72 25.61 18.88 -10.53
N ALA A 73 26.03 19.80 -11.41
CA ALA A 73 27.30 19.89 -12.17
C ALA A 73 27.10 20.17 -13.65
#